data_AF-A0A519WMI3-F1
#
_entry.id   AF-A0A519WMI3-F1
#
_cell.length_a   1.000
_cell.length_b   1.000
_cell.length_c   1.000
_cell.angle_alpha   90.00
_cell.angle_beta   90.00
_cell.angle_gamma   90.00
#
_symmetry.space_group_name_H-M   'P 1'
#
loop_
_entity.id
_entity.type
_entity.pdbx_description
1 polymer ?
#
loop_
_entity_poly.entity_id
_entity_poly.type
_entity_poly.pdbx_seq_one_letter_code
_entity_poly.pdbx_strand_id
1 'polypeptide(L)'
;MTLEIIKQYLNIAPSNTTQDALLELFMNASQEQASRITDEANALIDLAILKDIATNYQHRENYLDAENGGLILSQTTINILNQYRKTIIY
;
A
#
# COMPACT_ATOMS: atom_id res chain seq x y z
N MET A 1 -0.59 -5.68 -8.78
CA MET A 1 0.58 -4.94 -8.24
C MET A 1 1.69 -5.92 -7.88
N THR A 2 2.95 -5.65 -8.25
CA THR A 2 4.13 -6.51 -7.99
C THR A 2 5.21 -5.74 -7.21
N LEU A 3 6.16 -6.46 -6.59
CA LEU A 3 7.31 -5.86 -5.91
C LEU A 3 8.15 -4.98 -6.84
N GLU A 4 8.34 -5.38 -8.10
CA GLU A 4 9.07 -4.60 -9.10
C GLU A 4 8.42 -3.23 -9.36
N ILE A 5 7.09 -3.17 -9.44
CA ILE A 5 6.35 -1.91 -9.63
C ILE A 5 6.57 -0.99 -8.43
N ILE A 6 6.58 -1.54 -7.21
CA ILE A 6 6.84 -0.78 -5.99
C ILE A 6 8.27 -0.23 -5.99
N LYS A 7 9.26 -1.05 -6.35
CA LYS A 7 10.66 -0.63 -6.47
C LYS A 7 10.82 0.49 -7.51
N GLN A 8 10.21 0.34 -8.68
CA GLN A 8 10.22 1.37 -9.72
C GLN A 8 9.60 2.68 -9.23
N TYR A 9 8.48 2.61 -8.53
CA TYR A 9 7.80 3.78 -7.97
C TYR A 9 8.65 4.51 -6.92
N LEU A 10 9.38 3.75 -6.10
CA LEU A 10 10.29 4.26 -5.08
C LEU A 10 11.68 4.65 -5.61
N ASN A 11 11.92 4.51 -6.91
CA ASN A 11 13.23 4.71 -7.53
C ASN A 11 14.34 3.84 -6.90
N ILE A 12 13.99 2.61 -6.50
CA ILE A 12 14.91 1.59 -5.99
C ILE A 12 15.31 0.69 -7.16
N ALA A 13 16.63 0.45 -7.31
CA ALA A 13 17.12 -0.44 -8.36
C ALA A 13 16.57 -1.86 -8.19
N PRO A 14 16.10 -2.55 -9.25
CA PRO A 14 15.54 -3.90 -9.13
C PRO A 14 16.50 -4.92 -8.48
N SER A 15 17.80 -4.75 -8.69
CA SER A 15 18.88 -5.56 -8.11
C SER A 15 19.14 -5.30 -6.63
N ASN A 16 18.63 -4.21 -6.08
CA ASN A 16 18.71 -3.94 -4.64
C ASN A 16 17.64 -4.79 -3.93
N THR A 17 18.12 -5.76 -3.15
CA THR A 17 17.26 -6.70 -2.40
C THR A 17 17.18 -6.39 -0.91
N THR A 18 17.89 -5.36 -0.44
CA THR A 18 17.99 -5.03 1.00
C THR A 18 16.64 -4.72 1.62
N GLN A 19 15.73 -4.12 0.84
CA GLN A 19 14.43 -3.65 1.32
C GLN A 19 13.26 -4.57 0.91
N ASP A 20 13.53 -5.71 0.27
CA ASP A 20 12.49 -6.54 -0.36
C ASP A 20 11.50 -7.07 0.67
N ALA A 21 12.00 -7.64 1.76
CA ALA A 21 11.16 -8.15 2.84
C ALA A 21 10.28 -7.06 3.47
N LEU A 22 10.78 -5.82 3.57
CA LEU A 22 10.03 -4.69 4.11
C LEU A 22 8.95 -4.22 3.13
N LEU A 23 9.31 -4.08 1.85
CA LEU A 23 8.37 -3.69 0.80
C LEU A 23 7.27 -4.75 0.61
N GLU A 24 7.62 -6.04 0.70
CA GLU A 24 6.65 -7.14 0.69
C GLU A 24 5.73 -7.08 1.90
N LEU A 25 6.23 -6.78 3.09
CA LEU A 25 5.40 -6.60 4.28
C LEU A 25 4.38 -5.46 4.07
N PHE A 26 4.81 -4.31 3.55
CA PHE A 26 3.90 -3.20 3.25
C PHE A 26 2.88 -3.55 2.18
N MET A 27 3.32 -4.24 1.12
CA MET A 27 2.45 -4.70 0.04
C MET A 27 1.35 -5.62 0.58
N ASN A 28 1.75 -6.67 1.30
CA ASN A 28 0.85 -7.68 1.84
C ASN A 28 -0.13 -7.05 2.84
N ALA A 29 0.35 -6.21 3.75
CA ALA A 29 -0.51 -5.55 4.73
C ALA A 29 -1.53 -4.61 4.07
N SER A 30 -1.13 -3.87 3.04
CA SER A 30 -2.03 -2.95 2.34
C SER A 30 -3.08 -3.70 1.52
N GLN A 31 -2.69 -4.79 0.85
CA GLN A 31 -3.61 -5.64 0.10
C GLN A 31 -4.62 -6.36 1.01
N GLU A 32 -4.15 -6.91 2.15
CA GLU A 32 -5.00 -7.55 3.16
C GLU A 32 -6.05 -6.59 3.73
N GLN A 33 -5.73 -5.31 3.88
CA GLN A 33 -6.71 -4.31 4.32
C GLN A 33 -7.64 -3.88 3.19
N ALA A 34 -7.11 -3.66 1.98
CA ALA A 34 -7.92 -3.29 0.83
C ALA A 34 -8.97 -4.37 0.51
N SER A 35 -8.58 -5.65 0.57
CA SER A 35 -9.47 -6.79 0.33
C SER A 35 -10.62 -6.91 1.33
N ARG A 36 -10.51 -6.29 2.51
CA ARG A 36 -11.62 -6.23 3.47
C ARG A 36 -12.66 -5.17 3.09
N ILE A 37 -12.29 -4.19 2.28
CA ILE A 37 -13.15 -3.07 1.88
C ILE A 37 -13.78 -3.32 0.51
N THR A 38 -12.99 -3.78 -0.46
CA THR A 38 -13.39 -3.98 -1.86
C THR A 38 -12.77 -5.25 -2.44
N ASP A 39 -13.47 -5.89 -3.37
CA ASP A 39 -12.95 -6.99 -4.20
C ASP A 39 -12.69 -6.53 -5.65
N GLU A 40 -12.92 -5.25 -5.95
CA GLU A 40 -12.74 -4.73 -7.30
C GLU A 40 -11.25 -4.54 -7.62
N ALA A 41 -10.85 -5.06 -8.78
CA ALA A 41 -9.55 -4.77 -9.37
C ALA A 41 -9.64 -3.50 -10.21
N ASN A 42 -9.15 -2.37 -9.69
CA ASN A 42 -9.16 -1.08 -10.35
C ASN A 42 -7.79 -0.39 -10.25
N ALA A 43 -7.33 0.22 -11.35
CA ALA A 43 -6.09 0.99 -11.40
C ALA A 43 -6.03 2.13 -10.36
N LEU A 44 -7.15 2.74 -10.00
CA LEU A 44 -7.22 3.77 -8.95
C LEU A 44 -6.97 3.18 -7.56
N ILE A 45 -7.44 1.97 -7.30
CA ILE A 45 -7.16 1.22 -6.06
C ILE A 45 -5.68 0.88 -5.99
N ASP A 46 -5.13 0.31 -7.07
CA ASP A 46 -3.71 -0.01 -7.16
C ASP A 46 -2.82 1.23 -6.93
N LEU A 47 -3.16 2.37 -7.53
CA LEU A 47 -2.43 3.62 -7.35
C LEU A 47 -2.53 4.17 -5.92
N ALA A 48 -3.70 4.06 -5.28
CA ALA A 48 -3.90 4.51 -3.91
C ALA A 48 -3.07 3.67 -2.92
N ILE A 49 -3.09 2.35 -3.08
CA ILE A 49 -2.28 1.43 -2.28
C ILE A 49 -0.79 1.68 -2.49
N LEU A 50 -0.35 1.86 -3.74
CA LEU A 50 1.04 2.14 -4.07
C LEU A 50 1.55 3.43 -3.39
N LYS A 51 0.73 4.48 -3.34
CA LYS A 51 1.05 5.72 -2.63
C LYS A 51 1.18 5.53 -1.13
N ASP A 52 0.33 4.72 -0.51
CA ASP A 52 0.42 4.41 0.91
C ASP A 52 1.69 3.61 1.24
N ILE A 53 2.02 2.59 0.44
CA ILE A 53 3.27 1.83 0.58
C ILE A 53 4.47 2.76 0.52
N ALA A 54 4.48 3.68 -0.45
CA ALA A 54 5.58 4.61 -0.62
C ALA A 54 5.70 5.60 0.55
N THR A 55 4.57 6.12 1.02
CA THR A 55 4.52 7.03 2.18
C THR A 55 5.02 6.34 3.44
N ASN A 56 4.57 5.11 3.70
CA ASN A 56 5.01 4.32 4.85
C ASN A 56 6.51 4.01 4.76
N TYR A 57 7.01 3.62 3.58
CA TYR A 57 8.43 3.40 3.36
C TYR A 57 9.26 4.67 3.65
N GLN A 58 8.86 5.82 3.11
CA GLN A 58 9.56 7.09 3.32
C GLN A 58 9.51 7.56 4.78
N HIS A 59 8.39 7.35 5.48
CA HIS A 59 8.29 7.70 6.90
C HIS A 59 9.22 6.84 7.77
N ARG A 60 9.38 5.55 7.44
CA ARG A 60 10.33 4.66 8.14
C ARG A 60 11.78 5.07 7.94
N GLU A 61 12.16 5.34 6.70
CA GLU A 61 13.51 5.83 6.38
C GLU A 61 13.83 7.15 7.12
N ASN A 62 12.82 7.96 7.39
CA ASN A 62 12.94 9.22 8.13
C ASN A 62 12.72 9.10 9.65
N TYR A 63 12.57 7.89 10.20
CA TYR A 63 12.28 7.64 11.63
C TYR A 63 11.00 8.33 12.15
N LEU A 64 10.04 8.63 11.27
CA LEU A 64 8.75 9.23 11.60
C LEU A 64 7.68 8.19 11.95
N ASP A 65 8.09 6.95 12.23
CA ASP A 65 7.22 5.80 12.53
C ASP A 65 6.29 6.06 13.74
N ALA A 66 6.65 6.95 14.67
CA ALA A 66 5.84 7.27 15.83
C ALA A 66 4.60 8.14 15.51
N GLU A 67 4.61 8.91 14.43
CA GLU A 67 3.54 9.86 14.09
C GLU A 67 2.48 9.28 13.14
N ASN A 68 2.85 8.27 12.33
CA ASN A 68 1.95 7.57 11.41
C ASN A 68 1.91 6.05 11.64
N GLY A 69 2.33 5.63 12.84
CA GLY A 69 2.64 4.25 13.21
C GLY A 69 1.52 3.27 12.93
N GLY A 70 1.58 2.66 11.76
CA GLY A 70 0.75 1.53 11.43
C GLY A 70 1.05 1.07 10.02
N LEU A 71 1.06 -0.25 9.83
CA LEU A 71 0.78 -0.84 8.53
C LEU A 71 -0.68 -0.56 8.13
N ILE A 72 -1.19 0.66 8.34
CA ILE A 72 -2.60 1.04 8.22
C ILE A 72 -2.74 1.91 6.98
N LEU A 73 -3.82 1.70 6.23
CA LEU A 73 -4.14 2.53 5.08
C LEU A 73 -4.48 3.97 5.50
N SER A 74 -4.02 4.95 4.72
CA SER A 74 -4.37 6.35 4.97
C SER A 74 -5.86 6.59 4.75
N GLN A 75 -6.40 7.62 5.41
CA GLN A 75 -7.82 7.98 5.25
C GLN A 75 -8.16 8.28 3.78
N THR A 76 -7.21 8.86 3.02
CA THR A 76 -7.35 9.11 1.59
C THR A 76 -7.53 7.82 0.80
N THR A 77 -6.69 6.81 1.06
CA THR A 77 -6.79 5.49 0.41
C THR A 77 -8.07 4.77 0.80
N ILE A 78 -8.47 4.83 2.07
CA ILE A 78 -9.75 4.29 2.56
C ILE A 78 -10.93 4.92 1.84
N ASN A 79 -10.91 6.25 1.63
CA ASN A 79 -11.98 6.94 0.90
C ASN A 79 -12.09 6.50 -0.56
N ILE A 80 -10.96 6.24 -1.23
CA ILE A 80 -10.95 5.68 -2.59
C ILE A 80 -11.51 4.26 -2.60
N LEU A 81 -11.03 3.39 -1.71
CA LEU A 81 -11.50 2.01 -1.59
C LEU A 81 -13.00 1.92 -1.32
N ASN A 82 -13.54 2.82 -0.49
CA ASN A 82 -14.96 2.85 -0.16
C ASN A 82 -15.86 3.21 -1.36
N GLN A 83 -15.35 3.89 -2.39
CA GLN A 83 -16.13 4.14 -3.62
C GLN A 83 -16.44 2.84 -4.38
N TYR A 84 -15.60 1.82 -4.19
CA TYR A 84 -15.71 0.50 -4.81
C TYR A 84 -16.06 -0.58 -3.77
N ARG A 85 -16.63 -0.18 -2.61
CA ARG A 85 -16.87 -1.09 -1.49
C ARG A 85 -17.72 -2.29 -1.92
N LYS A 86 -17.42 -3.46 -1.36
CA LYS A 86 -18.24 -4.68 -1.55
C LYS A 86 -19.69 -4.42 -1.14
N THR A 87 -20.63 -4.72 -2.05
CA THR A 87 -22.05 -4.73 -1.72
C THR A 87 -22.40 -6.06 -1.04
N ILE A 88 -22.82 -6.01 0.22
CA ILE A 88 -23.37 -7.19 0.91
C ILE A 88 -24.84 -7.32 0.47
N ILE A 89 -25.13 -8.36 -0.31
CA ILE A 89 -26.50 -8.73 -0.67
C ILE A 89 -26.97 -9.74 0.39
N TYR A 90 -28.05 -9.42 1.10
CA TYR A 90 -28.69 -10.27 2.11
C TYR A 90 -29.72 -11.21 1.49
#